data_AF-A0A2R7NVP6-F1
#
_entry.id   AF-A0A2R7NVP6-F1
#
_cell.length_a   1.000
_cell.length_b   1.000
_cell.length_c   1.000
_cell.angle_alpha   90.00
_cell.angle_beta   90.00
_cell.angle_gamma   90.00
#
_symmetry.space_group_name_H-M   'P 1'
#
loop_
_entity.id
_entity.type
_entity.pdbx_description
1 polymer ?
#
loop_
_entity_poly.entity_id
_entity_poly.type
_entity_poly.pdbx_seq_one_letter_code
_entity_poly.pdbx_strand_id
1 'polypeptide(L)'
;MTDGVRTVALKGVRGMIADAMVKSLATAAQLTHHGSADATALLAEKARLAEEGTKASVEDLLMLAVIRALKKHPDANGRTKDREVHLHEAIDLSVAIALPGNLLVAPAISGAGDMDVSALRSARQDLAARAKINKLTVTEMT
;
A
#
# COMPACT_ATOMS: atom_id res chain seq x y z
N MET A 1 -14.47 -41.54 -15.90
CA MET A 1 -14.18 -40.12 -16.17
C MET A 1 -13.60 -39.51 -14.91
N THR A 2 -12.31 -39.71 -14.67
CA THR A 2 -11.55 -39.02 -13.61
C THR A 2 -10.64 -38.07 -14.34
N ASP A 3 -11.15 -36.86 -14.53
CA ASP A 3 -10.54 -35.78 -15.29
C ASP A 3 -9.15 -35.42 -14.77
N GLY A 4 -8.27 -34.99 -15.67
CA GLY A 4 -6.87 -34.64 -15.40
C GLY A 4 -6.70 -33.39 -14.53
N VAL A 5 -7.15 -33.44 -13.28
CA VAL A 5 -7.05 -32.32 -12.34
C VAL A 5 -5.65 -32.27 -11.74
N ARG A 6 -4.88 -31.25 -12.10
CA ARG A 6 -3.61 -30.91 -11.46
C ARG A 6 -3.89 -30.11 -10.18
N THR A 7 -3.57 -30.70 -9.02
CA THR A 7 -3.70 -30.04 -7.72
C THR A 7 -2.44 -29.25 -7.37
N VAL A 8 -2.60 -28.00 -6.95
CA VAL A 8 -1.52 -27.16 -6.42
C VAL A 8 -1.91 -26.69 -5.02
N ALA A 9 -1.18 -27.12 -4.00
CA ALA A 9 -1.46 -26.75 -2.61
C ALA A 9 -1.08 -25.28 -2.32
N LEU A 10 -1.91 -24.59 -1.55
CA LEU A 10 -1.57 -23.30 -0.95
C LEU A 10 -0.69 -23.56 0.28
N LYS A 11 0.57 -23.10 0.25
CA LYS A 11 1.53 -23.28 1.35
C LYS A 11 2.18 -21.95 1.72
N GLY A 12 2.54 -21.80 3.00
CA GLY A 12 3.28 -20.64 3.53
C GLY A 12 2.58 -19.32 3.20
N VAL A 13 3.36 -18.36 2.69
CA VAL A 13 2.90 -17.00 2.34
C VAL A 13 1.68 -17.01 1.40
N ARG A 14 1.63 -17.95 0.44
CA ARG A 14 0.49 -18.05 -0.48
C ARG A 14 -0.81 -18.40 0.23
N GLY A 15 -0.75 -19.30 1.22
CA GLY A 15 -1.90 -19.64 2.07
C GLY A 15 -2.35 -18.45 2.92
N MET A 16 -1.39 -17.77 3.58
CA MET A 16 -1.68 -16.60 4.40
C MET A 16 -2.36 -15.46 3.61
N ILE A 17 -1.89 -15.19 2.39
CA ILE A 17 -2.52 -14.21 1.50
C ILE A 17 -3.95 -14.63 1.16
N ALA A 18 -4.17 -15.90 0.81
CA ALA A 18 -5.51 -16.41 0.49
C ALA A 18 -6.47 -16.24 1.68
N ASP A 19 -6.04 -16.62 2.89
CA ASP A 19 -6.84 -16.49 4.11
C ASP A 19 -7.16 -15.02 4.41
N ALA A 20 -6.19 -14.12 4.26
CA ALA A 20 -6.38 -12.68 4.47
C ALA A 20 -7.36 -12.06 3.45
N MET A 21 -7.27 -12.46 2.17
CA MET A 21 -8.18 -11.98 1.12
C MET A 21 -9.61 -12.45 1.34
N VAL A 22 -9.81 -13.73 1.66
CA VAL A 22 -11.14 -14.28 1.97
C VAL A 22 -11.74 -13.59 3.18
N LYS A 23 -10.96 -13.41 4.26
CA LYS A 23 -11.39 -12.68 5.46
C LYS A 23 -11.82 -11.25 5.12
N SER A 24 -11.00 -10.51 4.37
CA SER A 24 -11.29 -9.13 3.96
C SER A 24 -12.63 -9.04 3.21
N LEU A 25 -12.84 -9.92 2.22
CA LEU A 25 -14.08 -9.98 1.44
C LEU A 25 -15.30 -10.33 2.30
N ALA A 26 -15.16 -11.27 3.24
CA ALA A 26 -16.26 -11.70 4.09
C ALA A 26 -16.69 -10.63 5.11
N THR A 27 -15.79 -9.75 5.52
CA THR A 27 -16.06 -8.74 6.57
C THR A 27 -16.39 -7.35 6.05
N ALA A 28 -16.03 -7.02 4.81
CA ALA A 28 -16.21 -5.69 4.25
C ALA A 28 -17.38 -5.64 3.26
N ALA A 29 -18.25 -4.64 3.38
CA ALA A 29 -19.18 -4.28 2.32
C ALA A 29 -18.41 -3.57 1.19
N GLN A 30 -18.08 -4.30 0.13
CA GLN A 30 -17.26 -3.77 -0.95
C GLN A 30 -18.06 -2.85 -1.88
N LEU A 31 -17.52 -1.65 -2.10
CA LEU A 31 -17.97 -0.73 -3.14
C LEU A 31 -16.75 -0.27 -3.93
N THR A 32 -16.82 -0.37 -5.25
CA THR A 32 -15.74 0.07 -6.14
C THR A 32 -16.16 1.34 -6.87
N HIS A 33 -15.38 2.39 -6.73
CA HIS A 33 -15.52 3.63 -7.50
C HIS A 33 -14.34 3.80 -8.46
N HIS A 34 -14.63 4.19 -9.69
CA HIS A 34 -13.61 4.47 -10.70
C HIS A 34 -13.68 5.95 -11.06
N GLY A 35 -12.52 6.59 -11.15
CA GLY A 35 -12.38 7.98 -11.57
C GLY A 35 -11.06 8.18 -12.31
N SER A 36 -10.93 9.34 -12.93
CA SER A 36 -9.70 9.78 -13.60
C SER A 36 -9.30 11.17 -13.09
N ALA A 37 -8.01 11.44 -13.12
CA ALA A 37 -7.45 12.74 -12.77
C ALA A 37 -6.34 13.10 -13.76
N ASP A 38 -6.24 14.39 -14.06
CA ASP A 38 -5.14 14.93 -14.87
C ASP A 38 -3.84 14.92 -14.04
N ALA A 39 -2.79 14.31 -14.60
CA ALA A 39 -1.49 14.17 -13.93
C ALA A 39 -0.47 15.26 -14.29
N THR A 40 -0.85 16.26 -15.09
CA THR A 40 0.06 17.30 -15.62
C THR A 40 0.76 18.04 -14.49
N ALA A 41 0.02 18.47 -13.47
CA ALA A 41 0.59 19.16 -12.31
C ALA A 41 1.55 18.27 -11.50
N LEU A 42 1.23 16.98 -11.37
CA LEU A 42 2.08 16.01 -10.67
C LEU A 42 3.40 15.77 -11.43
N LEU A 43 3.34 15.68 -12.76
CA LEU A 43 4.53 15.51 -13.60
C LEU A 43 5.40 16.77 -13.63
N ALA A 44 4.80 17.96 -13.63
CA ALA A 44 5.52 19.23 -13.53
C ALA A 44 6.25 19.34 -12.18
N GLU A 45 5.59 18.98 -11.08
CA GLU A 45 6.20 18.98 -9.74
C GLU A 45 7.35 17.97 -9.65
N LYS A 46 7.20 16.79 -10.25
CA LYS A 46 8.28 15.81 -10.36
C LYS A 46 9.51 16.38 -11.08
N ALA A 47 9.31 17.16 -12.16
CA ALA A 47 10.40 17.79 -12.89
C ALA A 47 11.08 18.88 -12.05
N ARG A 48 10.30 19.76 -11.40
CA ARG A 48 10.81 20.79 -10.49
C ARG A 48 11.67 20.21 -9.37
N LEU A 49 11.19 19.17 -8.69
CA LEU A 49 11.96 18.50 -7.63
C LEU A 49 13.27 17.89 -8.15
N ALA A 50 13.27 17.39 -9.40
CA ALA A 50 14.48 16.83 -10.00
C ALA A 50 15.54 17.91 -10.28
N GLU A 51 15.14 19.12 -10.67
CA GLU A 51 16.03 20.29 -10.82
C GLU A 51 16.63 20.72 -9.49
N GLU A 52 15.88 20.57 -8.40
CA GLU A 52 16.32 20.80 -7.01
C GLU A 52 17.15 19.64 -6.43
N GLY A 53 17.44 18.61 -7.22
CA GLY A 53 18.24 17.44 -6.82
C GLY A 53 17.45 16.30 -6.18
N THR A 54 16.14 16.45 -5.98
CA THR A 54 15.27 15.41 -5.42
C THR A 54 14.61 14.59 -6.52
N LYS A 55 15.18 13.43 -6.84
CA LYS A 55 14.63 12.52 -7.87
C LYS A 55 13.45 11.67 -7.35
N ALA A 56 12.29 12.29 -7.17
CA ALA A 56 11.04 11.62 -6.82
C ALA A 56 10.44 10.84 -8.02
N SER A 57 9.80 9.71 -7.72
CA SER A 57 8.95 8.96 -8.65
C SER A 57 7.50 9.44 -8.60
N VAL A 58 6.68 8.96 -9.54
CA VAL A 58 5.24 9.29 -9.55
C VAL A 58 4.57 8.72 -8.30
N GLU A 59 4.99 7.53 -7.87
CA GLU A 59 4.51 6.86 -6.67
C GLU A 59 4.80 7.69 -5.41
N ASP A 60 5.98 8.31 -5.32
CA ASP A 60 6.34 9.15 -4.17
C ASP A 60 5.42 10.36 -4.03
N LEU A 61 5.08 10.99 -5.16
CA LEU A 61 4.15 12.13 -5.18
C LEU A 61 2.70 11.69 -4.96
N LEU A 62 2.31 10.53 -5.47
CA LEU A 62 1.00 9.95 -5.21
C LEU A 62 0.81 9.59 -3.73
N MET A 63 1.81 9.03 -3.06
CA MET A 63 1.75 8.80 -1.61
C MET A 63 1.47 10.09 -0.86
N LEU A 64 2.18 11.18 -1.19
CA LEU A 64 1.95 12.49 -0.58
C LEU A 64 0.54 13.03 -0.86
N ALA A 65 0.04 12.86 -2.10
CA ALA A 65 -1.32 13.26 -2.46
C ALA A 65 -2.38 12.47 -1.68
N VAL A 66 -2.20 11.15 -1.55
CA VAL A 66 -3.08 10.27 -0.75
C VAL A 66 -3.07 10.68 0.71
N ILE A 67 -1.90 10.90 1.32
CA ILE A 67 -1.78 11.36 2.72
C ILE A 67 -2.54 12.67 2.92
N ARG A 68 -2.37 13.64 2.01
CA ARG A 68 -3.09 14.92 2.08
C ARG A 68 -4.61 14.75 1.92
N ALA A 69 -5.06 13.80 1.10
CA ALA A 69 -6.48 13.49 0.96
C ALA A 69 -7.03 12.84 2.24
N LEU A 70 -6.32 11.88 2.84
CA LEU A 70 -6.71 11.24 4.10
C LEU A 70 -6.79 12.24 5.26
N LYS A 71 -5.86 13.20 5.34
CA LYS A 71 -5.93 14.29 6.34
C LYS A 71 -7.19 15.17 6.18
N LYS A 72 -7.66 15.36 4.94
CA LYS A 72 -8.89 16.15 4.66
C LYS A 72 -10.18 15.33 4.82
N HIS A 73 -10.08 14.02 4.70
CA HIS A 73 -11.21 13.09 4.73
C HIS A 73 -10.93 11.97 5.74
N PRO A 74 -11.01 12.25 7.05
CA PRO A 74 -10.62 11.31 8.10
C PRO A 74 -11.42 10.01 8.07
N ASP A 75 -12.66 10.04 7.59
CA ASP A 75 -13.51 8.85 7.43
C ASP A 75 -12.88 7.79 6.51
N ALA A 76 -12.06 8.21 5.54
CA ALA A 76 -11.36 7.31 4.63
C ALA A 76 -10.15 6.60 5.28
N ASN A 77 -9.67 7.09 6.43
CA ASN A 77 -8.63 6.44 7.25
C ASN A 77 -9.24 5.67 8.45
N GLY A 78 -10.57 5.59 8.53
CA GLY A 78 -11.29 4.96 9.63
C GLY A 78 -11.32 3.43 9.55
N ARG A 79 -11.57 2.78 10.69
CA ARG A 79 -11.83 1.33 10.78
C ARG A 79 -13.18 1.08 11.41
N THR A 80 -13.96 0.18 10.82
CA THR A 80 -15.19 -0.31 11.45
C THR A 80 -14.83 -1.42 12.44
N LYS A 81 -15.38 -1.32 13.65
CA LYS A 81 -15.26 -2.36 14.67
C LYS A 81 -16.59 -2.45 15.42
N ASP A 82 -17.13 -3.66 15.50
CA ASP A 82 -18.44 -3.92 16.12
C ASP A 82 -19.54 -3.03 15.52
N ARG A 83 -20.02 -2.03 16.27
CA ARG A 83 -21.02 -1.04 15.81
C ARG A 83 -20.48 0.39 15.85
N GLU A 84 -19.17 0.54 15.76
CA GLU A 84 -18.45 1.81 15.86
C GLU A 84 -17.52 2.03 14.67
N VAL A 85 -17.23 3.30 14.40
CA VAL A 85 -16.20 3.73 13.44
C VAL A 85 -15.09 4.39 14.24
N HIS A 86 -13.89 3.82 14.18
CA HIS A 86 -12.70 4.33 14.87
C HIS A 86 -11.90 5.17 13.86
N LEU A 87 -11.83 6.47 14.10
CA LEU A 87 -11.10 7.41 13.25
C LEU A 87 -9.70 7.64 13.83
N HIS A 88 -8.68 7.55 12.97
CA HIS A 88 -7.29 7.72 13.36
C HIS A 88 -6.69 8.95 12.67
N GLU A 89 -6.11 9.86 13.46
CA GLU A 89 -5.35 11.00 12.92
C GLU A 89 -3.99 10.57 12.36
N ALA A 90 -3.38 9.57 12.99
CA ALA A 90 -2.15 8.97 12.50
C ALA A 90 -2.39 8.24 11.17
N ILE A 91 -1.51 8.48 10.21
CA ILE A 91 -1.56 7.86 8.89
C ILE A 91 -0.30 7.02 8.71
N ASP A 92 -0.49 5.71 8.73
CA ASP A 92 0.49 4.73 8.26
C ASP A 92 0.10 4.32 6.83
N LEU A 93 1.08 4.22 5.93
CA LEU A 93 0.79 3.97 4.51
C LEU A 93 1.51 2.70 4.03
N SER A 94 0.74 1.67 3.68
CA SER A 94 1.28 0.45 3.08
C SER A 94 1.50 0.59 1.58
N VAL A 95 2.62 0.04 1.11
CA VAL A 95 2.97 0.01 -0.33
C VAL A 95 3.02 -1.43 -0.81
N ALA A 96 2.13 -1.78 -1.74
CA ALA A 96 2.10 -3.10 -2.35
C ALA A 96 3.33 -3.32 -3.26
N ILE A 97 4.15 -4.32 -2.93
CA ILE A 97 5.39 -4.69 -3.62
C ILE A 97 5.25 -6.12 -4.14
N ALA A 98 5.40 -6.27 -5.45
CA ALA A 98 5.43 -7.57 -6.09
C ALA A 98 6.75 -8.30 -5.77
N LEU A 99 6.64 -9.59 -5.46
CA LEU A 99 7.73 -10.51 -5.18
C LEU A 99 7.79 -11.62 -6.24
N PRO A 100 8.93 -12.31 -6.37
CA PRO A 100 9.03 -13.51 -7.21
C PRO A 100 7.95 -14.55 -6.85
N GLY A 101 7.54 -15.36 -7.84
CA GLY A 101 6.56 -16.43 -7.62
C GLY A 101 5.10 -15.99 -7.57
N ASN A 102 4.79 -14.82 -8.14
CA ASN A 102 3.47 -14.18 -8.17
C ASN A 102 2.93 -13.91 -6.75
N LEU A 103 3.82 -13.47 -5.86
CA LEU A 103 3.47 -13.06 -4.51
C LEU A 103 3.48 -11.53 -4.43
N LEU A 104 2.74 -11.01 -3.46
CA LEU A 104 2.66 -9.59 -3.16
C LEU A 104 2.72 -9.43 -1.64
N VAL A 105 3.51 -8.47 -1.19
CA VAL A 105 3.55 -8.03 0.21
C VAL A 105 3.24 -6.55 0.26
N ALA A 106 2.63 -6.08 1.35
CA ALA A 106 2.22 -4.69 1.49
C ALA A 106 2.76 -4.11 2.80
N PRO A 107 4.09 -3.91 2.92
CA PRO A 107 4.65 -3.36 4.15
C PRO A 107 4.22 -1.91 4.39
N ALA A 108 4.01 -1.56 5.66
CA ALA A 108 3.62 -0.23 6.11
C ALA A 108 4.82 0.71 6.32
N ILE A 109 4.68 1.96 5.87
CA ILE A 109 5.50 3.10 6.30
C ILE A 109 4.80 3.72 7.51
N SER A 110 5.30 3.45 8.72
CA SER A 110 4.74 3.99 9.94
C SER A 110 4.99 5.50 10.06
N GLY A 111 3.99 6.27 10.49
CA GLY A 111 4.07 7.73 10.62
C GLY A 111 4.18 8.46 9.28
N ALA A 112 3.77 7.82 8.17
CA ALA A 112 3.83 8.41 6.84
C ALA A 112 3.11 9.77 6.75
N GLY A 113 2.08 9.98 7.58
CA GLY A 113 1.33 11.22 7.69
C GLY A 113 2.18 12.48 7.86
N ASP A 114 3.32 12.38 8.54
CA ASP A 114 4.17 13.52 8.90
C ASP A 114 5.47 13.59 8.08
N MET A 115 5.62 12.72 7.09
CA MET A 115 6.79 12.65 6.23
C MET A 115 6.67 13.59 5.03
N ASP A 116 7.80 14.19 4.65
CA ASP A 116 7.95 14.86 3.35
C ASP A 116 8.19 13.86 2.21
N VAL A 117 8.23 14.37 0.97
CA VAL A 117 8.44 13.54 -0.22
C VAL A 117 9.78 12.78 -0.21
N SER A 118 10.82 13.36 0.38
CA SER A 118 12.16 12.77 0.42
C SER A 118 12.21 11.61 1.42
N ALA A 119 11.60 11.81 2.59
CA ALA A 119 11.43 10.78 3.61
C ALA A 119 10.57 9.61 3.11
N LEU A 120 9.41 9.90 2.50
CA LEU A 120 8.53 8.89 1.90
C LEU A 120 9.24 8.08 0.82
N ARG A 121 9.97 8.75 -0.08
CA ARG A 121 10.78 8.11 -1.11
C ARG A 121 11.81 7.16 -0.50
N SER A 122 12.53 7.63 0.51
CA SER A 122 13.60 6.85 1.15
C SER A 122 13.04 5.62 1.86
N ALA A 123 11.94 5.78 2.61
CA ALA A 123 11.23 4.68 3.25
C ALA A 123 10.71 3.65 2.24
N ARG A 124 10.07 4.09 1.15
CA ARG A 124 9.58 3.19 0.11
C ARG A 124 10.71 2.43 -0.58
N GLN A 125 11.84 3.10 -0.86
CA GLN A 125 13.00 2.44 -1.49
C GLN A 125 13.61 1.39 -0.58
N ASP A 126 13.73 1.67 0.71
CA ASP A 126 14.21 0.71 1.70
C ASP A 126 13.28 -0.51 1.82
N LEU A 127 11.96 -0.29 1.96
CA LEU A 127 10.98 -1.37 1.97
C LEU A 127 11.04 -2.21 0.70
N ALA A 128 11.12 -1.58 -0.47
CA ALA A 128 11.23 -2.29 -1.75
C ALA A 128 12.52 -3.12 -1.86
N ALA A 129 13.64 -2.60 -1.35
CA ALA A 129 14.91 -3.32 -1.34
C ALA A 129 14.85 -4.53 -0.39
N ARG A 130 14.35 -4.34 0.83
CA ARG A 130 14.26 -5.40 1.85
C ARG A 130 13.20 -6.45 1.52
N ALA A 131 12.09 -6.07 0.89
CA ALA A 131 11.06 -6.99 0.43
C ALA A 131 11.64 -8.04 -0.53
N LYS A 132 12.47 -7.62 -1.50
CA LYS A 132 13.08 -8.51 -2.50
C LYS A 132 14.01 -9.57 -1.90
N ILE A 133 14.63 -9.26 -0.77
CA ILE A 133 15.56 -10.16 -0.06
C ILE A 133 14.93 -10.78 1.20
N ASN A 134 13.61 -10.68 1.35
CA ASN A 134 12.85 -11.23 2.47
C ASN A 134 13.36 -10.77 3.86
N LYS A 135 13.70 -9.47 3.98
CA LYS A 135 14.16 -8.83 5.23
C LYS A 135 13.17 -7.79 5.78
N LEU A 136 11.89 -7.96 5.49
CA LEU A 136 10.83 -7.19 6.15
C LEU A 136 10.62 -7.73 7.57
N THR A 137 10.34 -6.84 8.50
CA THR A 137 10.01 -7.19 9.88
C THR A 137 8.53 -7.54 10.01
N VAL A 138 8.17 -8.20 11.12
CA VAL A 138 6.76 -8.52 11.40
C VAL A 138 5.94 -7.25 11.55
N THR A 139 6.47 -6.24 12.26
CA THR A 139 5.80 -4.96 12.50
C THR A 139 5.46 -4.24 11.19
N GLU A 140 6.30 -4.36 10.18
CA GLU A 140 6.02 -3.76 8.86
C GLU A 140 4.94 -4.51 8.10
N MET A 141 4.63 -5.76 8.47
CA MET A 141 3.71 -6.67 7.78
C MET A 141 2.37 -6.84 8.51
N THR A 142 2.13 -6.09 9.59
CA THR A 142 0.93 -6.15 10.45
C THR A 142 0.32 -4.78 10.64
#